data_AF-A0A416ME28-F1
#
_entry.id   AF-A0A416ME28-F1
#
_cell.length_a   1.000
_cell.length_b   1.000
_cell.length_c   1.000
_cell.angle_alpha   90.00
_cell.angle_beta   90.00
_cell.angle_gamma   90.00
#
_symmetry.space_group_name_H-M   'P 1'
#
loop_
_entity.id
_entity.type
_entity.pdbx_description
1 polymer ?
#
loop_
_entity_poly.entity_id
_entity_poly.type
_entity_poly.pdbx_seq_one_letter_code
_entity_poly.pdbx_strand_id
1 'polypeptide(L)'
;MISDSDRKEPGTDTILTLRSVHPWDRMNEDEFIQCVKSSVPNPAVQVEIKTNKKSEVYTSEYFDALDIEPLLDYSWKNTKNIRKIDIDLTCEEYGFKGRGCIGILTENGLPVEQLEILSKDVEIDGEVYTVSSNIKYENNYITEISTNISVDENGQICSNSSWSERFRSKSALSIHGIEIPYNLFPDYFNKVSKAVIKIPFPFSFRLDVGANSDLNLNSARDQIIYDEKWLIFEENLYRVICKGLRDILSSSDLKILDEIIQKNNTDTFSKVAKEILSK
;
A
#
# COMPACT_ATOMS: atom_id res chain seq x y z
N MET A 1 -31.85 20.38 -24.90
CA MET A 1 -32.17 21.72 -25.40
C MET A 1 -30.93 22.57 -25.21
N ILE A 2 -30.47 23.26 -26.25
CA ILE A 2 -29.46 24.31 -26.09
C ILE A 2 -30.28 25.58 -25.84
N SER A 3 -30.14 26.18 -24.67
CA SER A 3 -30.73 27.47 -24.33
C SER A 3 -29.69 28.56 -24.50
N ASP A 4 -30.09 29.73 -24.99
CA ASP A 4 -29.22 30.89 -25.08
C ASP A 4 -28.72 31.31 -23.68
N SER A 5 -27.46 31.72 -23.61
CA SER A 5 -26.75 32.02 -22.36
C SER A 5 -26.66 33.53 -22.15
N ASP A 6 -27.03 34.01 -20.95
CA ASP A 6 -26.94 35.43 -20.55
C ASP A 6 -25.52 35.87 -20.15
N ARG A 7 -24.49 35.08 -20.47
CA ARG A 7 -23.11 35.35 -20.04
C ARG A 7 -22.44 36.46 -20.85
N LYS A 8 -21.82 37.40 -20.14
CA LYS A 8 -21.01 38.50 -20.71
C LYS A 8 -19.62 38.07 -21.18
N GLU A 9 -19.08 36.99 -20.65
CA GLU A 9 -17.79 36.43 -21.06
C GLU A 9 -17.97 34.99 -21.57
N PRO A 10 -17.25 34.60 -22.65
CA PRO A 10 -17.35 33.26 -23.20
C PRO A 10 -16.78 32.23 -22.21
N GLY A 11 -17.57 31.18 -21.95
CA GLY A 11 -17.18 30.07 -21.09
C GLY A 11 -18.22 28.95 -21.12
N THR A 12 -17.78 27.71 -20.97
CA THR A 12 -18.65 26.53 -20.95
C THR A 12 -19.01 26.17 -19.51
N ASP A 13 -20.31 26.18 -19.19
CA ASP A 13 -20.81 25.53 -17.98
C ASP A 13 -21.20 24.10 -18.30
N THR A 14 -20.71 23.16 -17.50
CA THR A 14 -21.17 21.78 -17.54
C THR A 14 -21.83 21.49 -16.20
N ILE A 15 -23.15 21.27 -16.23
CA ILE A 15 -23.94 20.89 -15.06
C ILE A 15 -24.23 19.40 -15.16
N LEU A 16 -23.67 18.62 -14.24
CA LEU A 16 -23.99 17.21 -14.09
C LEU A 16 -25.06 17.05 -13.02
N THR A 17 -26.29 16.78 -13.45
CA THR A 17 -27.41 16.48 -12.55
C THR A 17 -27.42 14.99 -12.23
N LEU A 18 -27.36 14.66 -10.94
CA LEU A 18 -27.47 13.28 -10.47
C LEU A 18 -28.87 12.71 -10.71
N ARG A 19 -28.96 11.38 -10.74
CA ARG A 19 -30.25 10.68 -10.76
C ARG A 19 -30.96 10.86 -9.42
N SER A 20 -32.29 10.78 -9.41
CA SER A 20 -33.13 10.91 -8.22
C SER A 20 -32.86 9.87 -7.13
N VAL A 21 -32.24 8.75 -7.49
CA VAL A 21 -31.71 7.76 -6.54
C VAL A 21 -30.20 7.80 -6.69
N HIS A 22 -29.51 8.36 -5.71
CA HIS A 22 -28.05 8.44 -5.72
C HIS A 22 -27.42 7.97 -4.39
N PRO A 23 -26.18 7.44 -4.40
CA PRO A 23 -25.53 6.93 -3.19
C PRO A 23 -25.41 7.95 -2.07
N TRP A 24 -25.32 9.24 -2.43
CA TRP A 24 -25.19 10.35 -1.48
C TRP A 24 -26.49 10.67 -0.74
N ASP A 25 -27.65 10.12 -1.12
CA ASP A 25 -28.91 10.35 -0.40
C ASP A 25 -28.88 9.76 1.02
N ARG A 26 -28.00 8.77 1.22
CA ARG A 26 -27.82 8.07 2.49
C ARG A 26 -26.67 8.64 3.32
N MET A 27 -25.93 9.61 2.78
CA MET A 27 -24.78 10.21 3.44
C MET A 27 -25.21 11.47 4.18
N ASN A 28 -24.69 11.67 5.38
CA ASN A 28 -24.72 12.98 6.01
C ASN A 28 -23.76 13.95 5.32
N GLU A 29 -23.80 15.24 5.68
CA GLU A 29 -23.01 16.26 4.99
C GLU A 29 -21.49 16.00 5.07
N ASP A 30 -21.01 15.47 6.19
CA ASP A 30 -19.58 15.20 6.40
C ASP A 30 -19.13 13.95 5.62
N GLU A 31 -19.94 12.91 5.61
CA GLU A 31 -19.71 11.71 4.79
C GLU A 31 -19.65 12.05 3.31
N PHE A 32 -20.53 12.96 2.84
CA PHE A 32 -20.51 13.43 1.46
C PHE A 32 -19.22 14.19 1.13
N ILE A 33 -18.82 15.15 1.97
CA ILE A 33 -17.58 15.92 1.78
C ILE A 33 -16.37 14.98 1.72
N GLN A 34 -16.28 14.02 2.65
CA GLN A 34 -15.20 13.04 2.67
C GLN A 34 -15.24 12.11 1.46
N CYS A 35 -16.42 11.72 0.98
CA CYS A 35 -16.56 10.95 -0.25
C CYS A 35 -15.98 11.70 -1.45
N VAL A 36 -16.30 12.98 -1.62
CA VAL A 36 -15.75 13.81 -2.73
C VAL A 36 -14.24 13.92 -2.62
N LYS A 37 -13.72 14.24 -1.43
CA LYS A 37 -12.27 14.36 -1.19
C LYS A 37 -11.52 13.04 -1.37
N SER A 38 -12.15 11.91 -1.06
CA SER A 38 -11.55 10.59 -1.28
C SER A 38 -11.51 10.25 -2.76
N SER A 39 -12.56 10.58 -3.53
CA SER A 39 -12.61 10.32 -4.97
C SER A 39 -11.70 11.22 -5.81
N VAL A 40 -11.45 12.47 -5.37
CA VAL A 40 -10.53 13.39 -6.03
C VAL A 40 -9.52 13.93 -5.02
N PRO A 41 -8.56 13.10 -4.58
CA PRO A 41 -7.66 13.44 -3.49
C PRO A 41 -6.58 14.46 -3.88
N ASN A 42 -6.23 14.59 -5.16
CA ASN A 42 -5.27 15.59 -5.65
C ASN A 42 -5.86 16.40 -6.81
N PRO A 43 -6.82 17.30 -6.55
CA PRO A 43 -7.55 17.94 -7.63
C PRO A 43 -6.66 18.87 -8.46
N ALA A 44 -6.76 18.79 -9.79
CA ALA A 44 -6.01 19.64 -10.72
C ALA A 44 -6.44 21.12 -10.71
N VAL A 45 -7.63 21.39 -10.17
CA VAL A 45 -8.21 22.73 -10.01
C VAL A 45 -8.80 22.84 -8.61
N GLN A 46 -9.03 24.06 -8.13
CA GLN A 46 -9.75 24.26 -6.87
C GLN A 46 -11.15 23.64 -6.94
N VAL A 47 -11.50 22.84 -5.95
CA VAL A 47 -12.83 22.23 -5.81
C VAL A 47 -13.56 22.90 -4.66
N GLU A 48 -14.77 23.38 -4.93
CA GLU A 48 -15.69 23.93 -3.93
C GLU A 48 -16.87 22.96 -3.73
N ILE A 49 -17.02 22.45 -2.51
CA ILE A 49 -18.10 21.57 -2.10
C ILE A 49 -19.12 22.38 -1.31
N LYS A 50 -20.36 22.44 -1.79
CA LYS A 50 -21.47 23.12 -1.11
C LYS A 50 -22.54 22.12 -0.67
N THR A 51 -22.88 22.19 0.60
CA THR A 51 -24.05 21.51 1.19
C THR A 51 -25.01 22.56 1.74
N ASN A 52 -26.18 22.13 2.22
CA ASN A 52 -27.17 23.03 2.82
C ASN A 52 -26.65 23.77 4.07
N LYS A 53 -25.58 23.27 4.72
CA LYS A 53 -25.07 23.79 6.00
C LYS A 53 -23.61 24.21 5.98
N LYS A 54 -22.82 23.69 5.03
CA LYS A 54 -21.36 23.85 4.97
C LYS A 54 -20.91 24.13 3.55
N SER A 55 -19.89 24.97 3.43
CA SER A 55 -19.15 25.18 2.19
C SER A 55 -17.69 24.91 2.51
N GLU A 56 -17.03 24.09 1.70
CA GLU A 56 -15.62 23.76 1.85
C GLU A 56 -14.90 23.90 0.53
N VAL A 57 -13.69 24.45 0.58
CA VAL A 57 -12.83 24.63 -0.59
C VAL A 57 -11.55 23.87 -0.34
N TYR A 58 -11.10 23.09 -1.32
CA TYR A 58 -9.81 22.41 -1.24
C TYR A 58 -9.09 22.37 -2.59
N THR A 59 -7.78 22.19 -2.51
CA THR A 59 -6.84 22.19 -3.62
C THR A 59 -5.92 20.96 -3.52
N SER A 60 -4.91 20.88 -4.39
CA SER A 60 -3.86 19.86 -4.34
C SER A 60 -3.08 19.81 -3.02
N GLU A 61 -3.09 20.89 -2.22
CA GLU A 61 -2.49 20.93 -0.87
C GLU A 61 -3.12 19.90 0.07
N TYR A 62 -4.39 19.53 -0.17
CA TYR A 62 -5.04 18.46 0.57
C TYR A 62 -4.26 17.14 0.44
N PHE A 63 -3.81 16.80 -0.78
CA PHE A 63 -3.05 15.59 -1.02
C PHE A 63 -1.73 15.57 -0.26
N ASP A 64 -1.04 16.71 -0.20
CA ASP A 64 0.22 16.87 0.53
C ASP A 64 0.06 16.70 2.04
N ALA A 65 -1.12 17.05 2.55
CA ALA A 65 -1.48 16.88 3.96
C ALA A 65 -1.98 15.46 4.29
N LEU A 66 -2.25 14.61 3.30
CA LEU A 66 -2.76 13.26 3.56
C LEU A 66 -1.69 12.38 4.20
N ASP A 67 -2.02 11.86 5.38
CA ASP A 67 -1.19 10.90 6.08
C ASP A 67 -1.32 9.48 5.48
N ILE A 68 -0.29 8.68 5.69
CA ILE A 68 -0.27 7.24 5.45
C ILE A 68 -0.97 6.47 6.58
N GLU A 69 -1.06 7.01 7.79
CA GLU A 69 -1.68 6.34 8.95
C GLU A 69 -3.05 5.71 8.65
N PRO A 70 -3.99 6.36 7.93
CA PRO A 70 -5.28 5.74 7.60
C PRO A 70 -5.17 4.46 6.75
N LEU A 71 -4.07 4.26 6.04
CA LEU A 71 -3.79 3.04 5.27
C LEU A 71 -3.13 1.96 6.14
N LEU A 72 -2.53 2.33 7.28
CA LEU A 72 -1.90 1.41 8.22
C LEU A 72 -2.98 0.77 9.11
N ASP A 73 -3.56 -0.34 8.63
CA ASP A 73 -4.62 -1.03 9.35
C ASP A 73 -4.15 -1.75 10.63
N TYR A 74 -5.03 -2.56 11.21
CA TYR A 74 -4.72 -3.31 12.43
C TYR A 74 -3.48 -4.22 12.31
N SER A 75 -3.10 -4.64 11.09
CA SER A 75 -1.92 -5.48 10.87
C SER A 75 -0.61 -4.75 11.18
N TRP A 76 -0.61 -3.41 11.21
CA TRP A 76 0.55 -2.55 11.48
C TRP A 76 0.69 -2.12 12.97
N LYS A 77 -0.16 -2.65 13.86
CA LYS A 77 -0.21 -2.22 15.28
C LYS A 77 0.86 -2.85 16.18
N ASN A 78 1.41 -4.02 15.85
CA ASN A 78 2.42 -4.70 16.67
C ASN A 78 3.85 -4.41 16.19
N THR A 79 4.44 -3.29 16.61
CA THR A 79 5.76 -2.85 16.11
C THR A 79 6.93 -3.44 16.88
N LYS A 80 6.71 -4.39 17.80
CA LYS A 80 7.82 -5.06 18.48
C LYS A 80 8.67 -5.75 17.41
N ASN A 81 9.96 -5.42 17.34
CA ASN A 81 10.88 -5.91 16.32
C ASN A 81 10.61 -5.44 14.88
N ILE A 82 9.75 -4.44 14.67
CA ILE A 82 9.52 -3.87 13.34
C ILE A 82 9.79 -2.37 13.37
N ARG A 83 10.79 -1.94 12.59
CA ARG A 83 11.11 -0.54 12.34
C ARG A 83 10.29 -0.05 11.15
N LYS A 84 9.51 1.02 11.34
CA LYS A 84 8.82 1.72 10.26
C LYS A 84 9.75 2.74 9.62
N ILE A 85 9.74 2.81 8.29
CA ILE A 85 10.52 3.76 7.52
C ILE A 85 9.60 4.48 6.55
N ASP A 86 9.42 5.77 6.80
CA ASP A 86 8.68 6.63 5.88
C ASP A 86 9.59 7.02 4.71
N ILE A 87 9.07 6.88 3.50
CA ILE A 87 9.77 7.24 2.26
C ILE A 87 8.94 8.25 1.48
N ASP A 88 9.62 9.28 0.95
CA ASP A 88 9.04 10.16 -0.05
C ASP A 88 9.03 9.44 -1.39
N LEU A 89 7.86 9.40 -2.04
CA LEU A 89 7.68 8.80 -3.37
C LEU A 89 7.62 9.86 -4.47
N THR A 90 7.72 11.13 -4.10
CA THR A 90 7.62 12.25 -5.04
C THR A 90 8.82 12.24 -5.99
N CYS A 91 8.54 12.20 -7.28
CA CYS A 91 9.54 12.19 -8.32
C CYS A 91 8.97 12.85 -9.58
N GLU A 92 9.38 14.09 -9.86
CA GLU A 92 8.89 14.86 -11.01
C GLU A 92 9.19 14.15 -12.35
N GLU A 93 10.35 13.53 -12.47
CA GLU A 93 10.77 12.76 -13.67
C GLU A 93 9.71 11.72 -14.05
N TYR A 94 9.23 10.94 -13.07
CA TYR A 94 8.23 9.90 -13.28
C TYR A 94 6.79 10.40 -13.10
N GLY A 95 6.59 11.68 -12.79
CA GLY A 95 5.29 12.24 -12.49
C GLY A 95 4.65 11.63 -11.24
N PHE A 96 5.45 11.22 -10.25
CA PHE A 96 4.97 10.67 -8.99
C PHE A 96 4.85 11.77 -7.94
N LYS A 97 3.76 11.73 -7.19
CA LYS A 97 3.56 12.56 -6.00
C LYS A 97 2.99 11.68 -4.90
N GLY A 98 3.66 11.55 -3.76
CA GLY A 98 3.18 10.63 -2.74
C GLY A 98 4.18 10.30 -1.65
N ARG A 99 3.78 9.39 -0.78
CA ARG A 99 4.59 8.89 0.33
C ARG A 99 4.25 7.44 0.63
N GLY A 100 5.18 6.74 1.27
CA GLY A 100 4.93 5.39 1.75
C GLY A 100 5.66 5.09 3.06
N CYS A 101 5.30 3.96 3.66
CA CYS A 101 5.85 3.45 4.90
C CYS A 101 6.22 1.98 4.69
N ILE A 102 7.48 1.64 4.96
CA ILE A 102 8.04 0.28 4.89
C ILE A 102 8.18 -0.29 6.29
N GLY A 103 7.83 -1.56 6.47
CA GLY A 103 8.10 -2.30 7.71
C GLY A 103 9.35 -3.17 7.56
N ILE A 104 10.38 -2.90 8.37
CA ILE A 104 11.61 -3.70 8.43
C ILE A 104 11.66 -4.51 9.73
N LEU A 105 11.73 -5.83 9.63
CA LEU A 105 12.08 -6.74 10.72
C LEU A 105 13.48 -6.42 11.25
N THR A 106 13.58 -6.28 12.56
CA THR A 106 14.81 -5.90 13.26
C THR A 106 15.05 -6.72 14.51
N GLU A 107 16.31 -7.11 14.71
CA GLU A 107 16.81 -7.71 15.94
C GLU A 107 17.99 -6.86 16.44
N ASN A 108 17.96 -6.46 17.71
CA ASN A 108 18.98 -5.60 18.31
C ASN A 108 19.27 -4.32 17.49
N GLY A 109 18.27 -3.80 16.79
CA GLY A 109 18.34 -2.58 15.96
C GLY A 109 18.83 -2.79 14.53
N LEU A 110 19.25 -4.00 14.14
CA LEU A 110 19.71 -4.32 12.79
C LEU A 110 18.63 -5.08 12.01
N PRO A 111 18.52 -4.89 10.67
CA PRO A 111 17.62 -5.68 9.84
C PRO A 111 17.91 -7.19 9.94
N VAL A 112 16.86 -8.00 9.94
CA VAL A 112 16.96 -9.48 9.91
C VAL A 112 15.95 -10.08 8.94
N GLU A 113 16.29 -11.24 8.36
CA GLU A 113 15.43 -11.98 7.42
C GLU A 113 14.23 -12.62 8.12
N GLN A 114 14.49 -13.17 9.31
CA GLN A 114 13.53 -13.83 10.17
C GLN A 114 13.96 -13.62 11.63
N LEU A 115 13.00 -13.73 12.54
CA LEU A 115 13.21 -13.63 13.97
C LEU A 115 12.44 -14.75 14.67
N GLU A 116 13.13 -15.48 15.53
CA GLU A 116 12.49 -16.38 16.48
C GLU A 116 12.02 -15.57 17.69
N ILE A 117 10.70 -15.46 17.88
CA ILE A 117 10.11 -14.74 19.02
C ILE A 117 10.22 -15.59 20.29
N LEU A 118 9.94 -16.89 20.16
CA LEU A 118 9.95 -17.86 21.24
C LEU A 118 10.24 -19.23 20.66
N SER A 119 11.04 -20.02 21.37
CA SER A 119 11.12 -21.46 21.17
C SER A 119 11.31 -22.13 22.53
N LYS A 120 10.50 -23.15 22.80
CA LYS A 120 10.50 -23.86 24.07
C LYS A 120 10.16 -25.34 23.86
N ASP A 121 10.99 -26.19 24.42
CA ASP A 121 10.73 -27.62 24.48
C ASP A 121 9.82 -27.96 25.67
N VAL A 122 8.84 -28.81 25.42
CA VAL A 122 7.83 -29.28 26.38
C VAL A 122 7.81 -30.79 26.32
N GLU A 123 8.00 -31.45 27.46
CA GLU A 123 7.92 -32.90 27.57
C GLU A 123 6.49 -33.32 27.95
N ILE A 124 5.91 -34.23 27.17
CA ILE A 124 4.60 -34.83 27.43
C ILE A 124 4.71 -36.32 27.16
N ASP A 125 4.33 -37.15 28.13
CA ASP A 125 4.40 -38.61 28.06
C ASP A 125 5.79 -39.18 27.70
N GLY A 126 6.86 -38.48 28.08
CA GLY A 126 8.25 -38.87 27.81
C GLY A 126 8.76 -38.49 26.42
N GLU A 127 7.92 -37.84 25.60
CA GLU A 127 8.30 -37.29 24.30
C GLU A 127 8.45 -35.77 24.38
N VAL A 128 9.44 -35.22 23.67
CA VAL A 128 9.73 -33.78 23.65
C VAL A 128 9.10 -33.15 22.42
N TYR A 129 8.32 -32.09 22.64
CA TYR A 129 7.65 -31.30 21.63
C TYR A 129 8.14 -29.85 21.68
N THR A 130 8.51 -29.27 20.53
CA THR A 130 8.93 -27.87 20.45
C THR A 130 7.74 -26.97 20.13
N VAL A 131 7.47 -26.01 21.02
CA VAL A 131 6.53 -24.90 20.82
C VAL A 131 7.33 -23.68 20.41
N SER A 132 7.03 -23.12 19.25
CA SER A 132 7.78 -21.98 18.70
C SER A 132 6.87 -20.91 18.10
N SER A 133 7.37 -19.68 18.06
CA SER A 133 6.82 -18.60 17.23
C SER A 133 7.96 -17.94 16.48
N ASN A 134 7.83 -17.85 15.16
CA ASN A 134 8.79 -17.23 14.26
C ASN A 134 8.08 -16.21 13.38
N ILE A 135 8.73 -15.06 13.15
CA ILE A 135 8.30 -14.07 12.17
C ILE A 135 9.31 -13.96 11.05
N LYS A 136 8.83 -13.84 9.81
CA LYS A 136 9.68 -13.67 8.63
C LYS A 136 8.97 -12.86 7.56
N TYR A 137 9.73 -12.37 6.59
CA TYR A 137 9.15 -11.74 5.41
C TYR A 137 8.46 -12.76 4.50
N GLU A 138 7.40 -12.29 3.86
CA GLU A 138 6.82 -12.87 2.66
C GLU A 138 6.59 -11.72 1.66
N ASN A 139 6.22 -12.05 0.43
CA ASN A 139 5.93 -11.01 -0.57
C ASN A 139 4.76 -10.13 -0.10
N ASN A 140 5.04 -8.84 0.11
CA ASN A 140 4.08 -7.81 0.52
C ASN A 140 3.54 -7.91 1.97
N TYR A 141 4.09 -8.78 2.83
CA TYR A 141 3.69 -8.84 4.24
C TYR A 141 4.76 -9.50 5.12
N ILE A 142 4.57 -9.48 6.43
CA ILE A 142 5.32 -10.30 7.38
C ILE A 142 4.39 -11.42 7.84
N THR A 143 4.88 -12.65 7.95
CA THR A 143 4.08 -13.75 8.51
C THR A 143 4.60 -14.13 9.88
N GLU A 144 3.70 -14.45 10.80
CA GLU A 144 4.02 -15.13 12.06
C GLU A 144 3.56 -16.58 11.96
N ILE A 145 4.48 -17.52 12.15
CA ILE A 145 4.23 -18.95 12.18
C ILE A 145 4.38 -19.40 13.63
N SER A 146 3.35 -20.05 14.17
CA SER A 146 3.34 -20.55 15.54
C SER A 146 3.07 -22.05 15.56
N THR A 147 3.81 -22.78 16.38
CA THR A 147 3.63 -24.21 16.61
C THR A 147 2.89 -24.40 17.93
N ASN A 148 1.75 -25.10 17.89
CA ASN A 148 0.91 -25.38 19.06
C ASN A 148 0.78 -26.89 19.24
N ILE A 149 0.68 -27.33 20.50
CA ILE A 149 0.43 -28.73 20.85
C ILE A 149 -1.05 -28.89 21.20
N SER A 150 -1.70 -29.91 20.66
CA SER A 150 -3.11 -30.24 20.91
C SER A 150 -3.30 -31.74 21.08
N VAL A 151 -4.39 -32.15 21.72
CA VAL A 151 -4.79 -33.55 21.85
C VAL A 151 -5.98 -33.83 20.92
N ASP A 152 -5.91 -34.90 20.16
CA ASP A 152 -6.98 -35.31 19.24
C ASP A 152 -8.10 -36.10 19.94
N GLU A 153 -9.13 -36.50 19.18
CA GLU A 153 -10.27 -37.28 19.68
C GLU A 153 -9.90 -38.69 20.15
N ASN A 154 -8.71 -39.20 19.77
CA ASN A 154 -8.18 -40.50 20.17
C ASN A 154 -7.22 -40.39 21.38
N GLY A 155 -7.01 -39.18 21.91
CA GLY A 155 -6.05 -38.92 22.99
C GLY A 155 -4.59 -38.84 22.52
N GLN A 156 -4.33 -38.78 21.21
CA GLN A 156 -2.98 -38.61 20.66
C GLN A 156 -2.56 -37.14 20.68
N ILE A 157 -1.30 -36.91 21.02
CA ILE A 157 -0.69 -35.59 21.02
C ILE A 157 -0.26 -35.25 19.59
N CYS A 158 -0.68 -34.08 19.12
CA CYS A 158 -0.37 -33.56 17.80
C CYS A 158 0.28 -32.18 17.90
N SER A 159 1.34 -31.97 17.13
CA SER A 159 1.92 -30.66 16.91
C SER A 159 1.37 -30.05 15.62
N ASN A 160 0.76 -28.87 15.73
CA ASN A 160 0.12 -28.17 14.63
C ASN A 160 0.74 -26.79 14.45
N SER A 161 1.03 -26.42 13.21
CA SER A 161 1.44 -25.05 12.89
C SER A 161 0.24 -24.22 12.42
N SER A 162 0.18 -22.99 12.91
CA SER A 162 -0.70 -21.95 12.40
C SER A 162 0.13 -20.79 11.87
N TRP A 163 -0.46 -20.00 10.97
CA TRP A 163 0.17 -18.81 10.43
C TRP A 163 -0.80 -17.63 10.51
N SER A 164 -0.24 -16.43 10.63
CA SER A 164 -1.01 -15.18 10.58
C SER A 164 -0.24 -14.11 9.82
N GLU A 165 -0.94 -13.37 8.96
CA GLU A 165 -0.37 -12.19 8.30
C GLU A 165 -0.25 -11.04 9.32
N ARG A 166 0.92 -10.42 9.33
CA ARG A 166 1.29 -9.23 10.08
C ARG A 166 1.77 -8.19 9.05
N PHE A 167 1.54 -6.91 9.31
CA PHE A 167 2.02 -5.80 8.47
C PHE A 167 1.74 -6.02 6.98
N ARG A 168 0.49 -5.92 6.55
CA ARG A 168 0.15 -6.15 5.15
C ARG A 168 0.35 -4.89 4.31
N SER A 169 0.95 -5.02 3.14
CA SER A 169 1.04 -3.94 2.16
C SER A 169 -0.32 -3.45 1.69
N LYS A 170 -0.46 -2.13 1.54
CA LYS A 170 -1.66 -1.49 0.99
C LYS A 170 -1.31 -0.30 0.12
N SER A 171 -2.16 0.01 -0.84
CA SER A 171 -1.97 1.19 -1.68
C SER A 171 -3.24 2.00 -1.76
N ALA A 172 -3.07 3.32 -1.79
CA ALA A 172 -4.06 4.26 -2.29
C ALA A 172 -3.46 4.91 -3.53
N LEU A 173 -4.04 4.61 -4.68
CA LEU A 173 -3.59 5.12 -5.96
C LEU A 173 -4.58 6.18 -6.46
N SER A 174 -4.05 7.30 -6.95
CA SER A 174 -4.78 8.18 -7.84
C SER A 174 -4.02 8.34 -9.16
N ILE A 175 -4.76 8.55 -10.24
CA ILE A 175 -4.21 8.86 -11.56
C ILE A 175 -4.80 10.20 -11.96
N HIS A 176 -3.93 11.17 -12.28
CA HIS A 176 -4.33 12.54 -12.55
C HIS A 176 -5.22 13.15 -11.47
N GLY A 177 -4.96 12.80 -10.21
CA GLY A 177 -5.67 13.32 -9.06
C GLY A 177 -7.02 12.69 -8.76
N ILE A 178 -7.42 11.67 -9.50
CA ILE A 178 -8.66 10.92 -9.30
C ILE A 178 -8.30 9.55 -8.70
N GLU A 179 -8.95 9.19 -7.60
CA GLU A 179 -8.75 7.91 -6.94
C GLU A 179 -9.12 6.75 -7.87
N ILE A 180 -8.26 5.73 -7.88
CA ILE A 180 -8.55 4.43 -8.47
C ILE A 180 -8.85 3.47 -7.31
N PRO A 181 -10.06 2.88 -7.24
CA PRO A 181 -10.46 1.97 -6.15
C PRO A 181 -9.83 0.58 -6.34
N TYR A 182 -8.52 0.53 -6.49
CA TYR A 182 -7.75 -0.65 -6.82
C TYR A 182 -6.50 -0.72 -5.94
N ASN A 183 -6.40 -1.79 -5.15
CA ASN A 183 -5.18 -2.08 -4.42
C ASN A 183 -4.15 -2.67 -5.38
N LEU A 184 -2.96 -2.08 -5.44
CA LEU A 184 -1.82 -2.57 -6.21
C LEU A 184 -1.19 -3.83 -5.59
N PHE A 185 -1.55 -4.22 -4.38
CA PHE A 185 -1.08 -5.47 -3.78
C PHE A 185 -2.14 -6.57 -3.87
N PRO A 186 -1.74 -7.84 -3.99
CA PRO A 186 -2.69 -8.95 -4.02
C PRO A 186 -3.62 -8.98 -2.79
N ASP A 187 -4.91 -9.08 -3.05
CA ASP A 187 -5.98 -9.25 -2.07
C ASP A 187 -7.12 -10.10 -2.61
N TYR A 188 -8.18 -10.24 -1.81
CA TYR A 188 -9.31 -11.08 -2.18
C TYR A 188 -10.03 -10.60 -3.45
N PHE A 189 -10.06 -9.28 -3.68
CA PHE A 189 -10.82 -8.65 -4.75
C PHE A 189 -10.05 -8.61 -6.08
N ASN A 190 -8.71 -8.60 -6.04
CA ASN A 190 -7.87 -8.50 -7.23
C ASN A 190 -7.02 -9.76 -7.52
N LYS A 191 -7.33 -10.93 -6.93
CA LYS A 191 -6.54 -12.18 -7.07
C LYS A 191 -6.17 -12.57 -8.50
N VAL A 192 -7.01 -12.21 -9.48
CA VAL A 192 -6.84 -12.59 -10.89
C VAL A 192 -6.04 -11.53 -11.68
N SER A 193 -5.82 -10.36 -11.09
CA SER A 193 -5.09 -9.28 -11.75
C SER A 193 -3.61 -9.59 -11.85
N LYS A 194 -3.04 -9.25 -13.02
CA LYS A 194 -1.60 -9.33 -13.26
C LYS A 194 -0.88 -8.03 -12.88
N ALA A 195 -1.58 -6.91 -12.88
CA ALA A 195 -1.06 -5.60 -12.50
C ALA A 195 -1.05 -5.46 -10.98
N VAL A 196 -0.13 -6.19 -10.34
CA VAL A 196 0.09 -6.17 -8.89
C VAL A 196 1.58 -6.05 -8.58
N ILE A 197 1.88 -5.27 -7.56
CA ILE A 197 3.22 -5.04 -7.04
C ILE A 197 3.67 -6.23 -6.19
N LYS A 198 4.95 -6.58 -6.32
CA LYS A 198 5.61 -7.61 -5.51
C LYS A 198 6.91 -7.05 -4.93
N ILE A 199 6.94 -6.90 -3.61
CA ILE A 199 8.07 -6.41 -2.85
C ILE A 199 8.37 -7.42 -1.73
N PRO A 200 9.65 -7.68 -1.40
CA PRO A 200 10.03 -8.71 -0.42
C PRO A 200 9.83 -8.29 1.05
N PHE A 201 9.07 -7.22 1.29
CA PHE A 201 8.74 -6.68 2.61
C PHE A 201 7.42 -5.92 2.53
N PRO A 202 6.79 -5.65 3.69
CA PRO A 202 5.55 -4.89 3.71
C PRO A 202 5.78 -3.41 3.41
N PHE A 203 4.91 -2.88 2.56
CA PHE A 203 4.96 -1.52 2.07
C PHE A 203 3.55 -0.97 1.90
N SER A 204 3.24 0.11 2.62
CA SER A 204 1.98 0.84 2.45
C SER A 204 2.23 2.22 1.86
N PHE A 205 1.48 2.62 0.83
CA PHE A 205 1.71 3.91 0.19
C PHE A 205 0.46 4.62 -0.32
N ARG A 206 0.57 5.95 -0.44
CA ARG A 206 -0.35 6.81 -1.18
C ARG A 206 0.43 7.44 -2.32
N LEU A 207 -0.06 7.28 -3.54
CA LEU A 207 0.61 7.76 -4.73
C LEU A 207 -0.40 8.34 -5.72
N ASP A 208 -0.14 9.56 -6.18
CA ASP A 208 -0.74 10.14 -7.35
C ASP A 208 0.23 10.03 -8.54
N VAL A 209 -0.30 9.58 -9.67
CA VAL A 209 0.45 9.37 -10.90
C VAL A 209 -0.01 10.38 -11.95
N GLY A 210 0.93 11.22 -12.37
CA GLY A 210 0.76 12.19 -13.44
C GLY A 210 1.04 11.62 -14.83
N ALA A 211 1.10 12.51 -15.83
CA ALA A 211 1.13 12.13 -17.24
C ALA A 211 2.36 11.29 -17.66
N ASN A 212 3.49 11.43 -16.98
CA ASN A 212 4.74 10.76 -17.35
C ASN A 212 4.74 9.26 -17.08
N SER A 213 3.87 8.78 -16.18
CA SER A 213 3.73 7.35 -15.86
C SER A 213 2.26 6.91 -15.91
N ASP A 214 1.48 7.54 -16.80
CA ASP A 214 0.06 7.24 -16.98
C ASP A 214 -0.18 5.73 -17.17
N LEU A 215 -1.35 5.27 -16.74
CA LEU A 215 -1.67 3.86 -16.55
C LEU A 215 -2.99 3.55 -17.26
N ASN A 216 -2.99 2.51 -18.09
CA ASN A 216 -4.21 2.14 -18.81
C ASN A 216 -5.16 1.40 -17.87
N LEU A 217 -6.43 1.82 -17.86
CA LEU A 217 -7.48 1.22 -17.05
C LEU A 217 -8.46 0.44 -17.92
N ASN A 218 -9.15 -0.53 -17.32
CA ASN A 218 -10.27 -1.21 -17.98
C ASN A 218 -11.45 -0.24 -18.19
N SER A 219 -12.49 -0.69 -18.91
CA SER A 219 -13.67 0.14 -19.20
C SER A 219 -14.42 0.63 -17.96
N ALA A 220 -14.37 -0.12 -16.86
CA ALA A 220 -14.99 0.24 -15.58
C ALA A 220 -14.14 1.20 -14.74
N ARG A 221 -12.87 1.41 -15.11
CA ARG A 221 -11.87 2.22 -14.39
C ARG A 221 -11.61 1.78 -12.95
N ASP A 222 -11.80 0.50 -12.68
CA ASP A 222 -11.59 -0.12 -11.37
C ASP A 222 -10.40 -1.09 -11.35
N GLN A 223 -9.76 -1.33 -12.49
CA GLN A 223 -8.57 -2.17 -12.62
C GLN A 223 -7.58 -1.61 -13.63
N ILE A 224 -6.30 -1.87 -13.37
CA ILE A 224 -5.18 -1.52 -14.25
C ILE A 224 -4.94 -2.65 -15.25
N ILE A 225 -4.74 -2.28 -16.51
CA ILE A 225 -4.36 -3.19 -17.59
C ILE A 225 -2.87 -3.48 -17.48
N TYR A 226 -2.51 -4.77 -17.46
CA TYR A 226 -1.12 -5.19 -17.48
C TYR A 226 -0.55 -5.08 -18.90
N ASP A 227 0.16 -3.98 -19.16
CA ASP A 227 0.79 -3.65 -20.44
C ASP A 227 2.18 -3.01 -20.24
N GLU A 228 2.75 -2.45 -21.32
CA GLU A 228 4.06 -1.79 -21.27
C GLU A 228 4.10 -0.57 -20.33
N LYS A 229 3.00 0.19 -20.21
CA LYS A 229 2.92 1.33 -19.29
C LYS A 229 3.01 0.84 -17.84
N TRP A 230 2.33 -0.26 -17.52
CA TRP A 230 2.43 -0.89 -16.20
C TRP A 230 3.87 -1.32 -15.89
N LEU A 231 4.56 -1.97 -16.82
CA LEU A 231 5.94 -2.44 -16.62
C LEU A 231 6.90 -1.29 -16.32
N ILE A 232 6.77 -0.18 -17.06
CA ILE A 232 7.57 1.03 -16.86
C ILE A 232 7.25 1.66 -15.50
N PHE A 233 5.96 1.79 -15.17
CA PHE A 233 5.52 2.31 -13.88
C PHE A 233 6.09 1.48 -12.71
N GLU A 234 6.00 0.15 -12.80
CA GLU A 234 6.49 -0.77 -11.77
C GLU A 234 7.99 -0.58 -11.55
N GLU A 235 8.78 -0.58 -12.63
CA GLU A 235 10.23 -0.38 -12.53
C GLU A 235 10.57 0.99 -11.92
N ASN A 236 9.92 2.07 -12.37
CA ASN A 236 10.13 3.41 -11.85
C ASN A 236 9.78 3.53 -10.38
N LEU A 237 8.68 2.92 -9.94
CA LEU A 237 8.28 2.89 -8.55
C LEU A 237 9.33 2.17 -7.70
N TYR A 238 9.83 1.02 -8.15
CA TYR A 238 10.91 0.31 -7.46
C TYR A 238 12.19 1.13 -7.39
N ARG A 239 12.50 1.92 -8.44
CA ARG A 239 13.66 2.83 -8.42
C ARG A 239 13.51 3.91 -7.35
N VAL A 240 12.33 4.50 -7.23
CA VAL A 240 12.05 5.52 -6.20
C VAL A 240 12.12 4.92 -4.80
N ILE A 241 11.52 3.74 -4.58
CA ILE A 241 11.57 3.04 -3.30
C ILE A 241 13.02 2.72 -2.90
N CYS A 242 13.82 2.17 -3.82
CA CYS A 242 15.22 1.82 -3.53
C CYS A 242 16.07 3.06 -3.26
N LYS A 243 15.85 4.17 -3.98
CA LYS A 243 16.52 5.45 -3.71
C LYS A 243 16.16 5.95 -2.30
N GLY A 244 14.86 5.98 -1.96
CA GLY A 244 14.40 6.39 -0.63
C GLY A 244 15.00 5.55 0.50
N LEU A 245 15.05 4.22 0.33
CA LEU A 245 15.72 3.34 1.29
C LEU A 245 17.21 3.66 1.44
N ARG A 246 17.93 3.83 0.33
CA ARG A 246 19.35 4.17 0.34
C ARG A 246 19.64 5.50 1.04
N ASP A 247 18.78 6.48 0.84
CA ASP A 247 19.00 7.83 1.37
C ASP A 247 18.71 7.91 2.88
N ILE A 248 17.91 6.98 3.43
CA ILE A 248 17.52 6.94 4.85
C ILE A 248 18.37 5.96 5.67
N LEU A 249 18.67 4.79 5.12
CA LEU A 249 19.32 3.71 5.85
C LEU A 249 20.84 3.90 5.93
N SER A 250 21.43 3.42 7.02
CA SER A 250 22.88 3.34 7.15
C SER A 250 23.48 2.33 6.18
N SER A 251 24.76 2.47 5.83
CA SER A 251 25.45 1.52 4.94
C SER A 251 25.44 0.09 5.46
N SER A 252 25.45 -0.12 6.79
CA SER A 252 25.32 -1.45 7.39
C SER A 252 23.92 -2.03 7.20
N ASP A 253 22.88 -1.22 7.44
CA ASP A 253 21.49 -1.65 7.27
C ASP A 253 21.19 -1.96 5.81
N LEU A 254 21.68 -1.13 4.89
CA LEU A 254 21.51 -1.33 3.45
C LEU A 254 22.13 -2.63 2.97
N LYS A 255 23.34 -2.95 3.43
CA LYS A 255 24.01 -4.18 3.05
C LYS A 255 23.21 -5.41 3.49
N ILE A 256 22.75 -5.44 4.74
CA ILE A 256 21.96 -6.56 5.26
C ILE A 256 20.61 -6.64 4.53
N LEU A 257 19.96 -5.50 4.30
CA LEU A 257 18.68 -5.45 3.61
C LEU A 257 18.79 -5.91 2.14
N ASP A 258 19.85 -5.52 1.43
CA ASP A 258 20.10 -6.00 0.06
C ASP A 258 20.31 -7.52 0.05
N GLU A 259 21.10 -8.07 0.98
CA GLU A 259 21.26 -9.53 1.11
C GLU A 259 19.90 -10.25 1.31
N ILE A 260 18.99 -9.68 2.12
CA ILE A 260 17.64 -10.20 2.31
C ILE A 260 16.81 -10.12 1.01
N ILE A 261 16.84 -8.96 0.33
CA ILE A 261 16.11 -8.74 -0.93
C ILE A 261 16.57 -9.69 -2.03
N GLN A 262 17.87 -9.95 -2.15
CA GLN A 262 18.42 -10.83 -3.17
C GLN A 262 18.07 -12.31 -2.93
N LYS A 263 17.86 -12.74 -1.68
CA LYS A 263 17.41 -14.11 -1.37
C LYS A 263 15.95 -14.37 -1.69
N ASN A 264 15.07 -13.38 -1.49
CA ASN A 264 13.62 -13.52 -1.68
C ASN A 264 13.17 -13.54 -3.16
N ASN A 265 14.11 -13.36 -4.11
CA ASN A 265 13.94 -13.57 -5.56
C ASN A 265 12.66 -12.98 -6.18
N THR A 266 12.36 -11.72 -5.85
CA THR A 266 11.36 -10.92 -6.56
C THR A 266 11.96 -10.39 -7.85
N ASP A 267 11.71 -11.05 -8.99
CA ASP A 267 12.44 -10.86 -10.26
C ASP A 267 12.73 -9.37 -10.62
N THR A 268 11.70 -8.51 -10.65
CA THR A 268 11.87 -7.10 -11.03
C THR A 268 12.46 -6.25 -9.90
N PHE A 269 11.93 -6.37 -8.67
CA PHE A 269 12.38 -5.56 -7.55
C PHE A 269 13.84 -5.86 -7.16
N SER A 270 14.23 -7.13 -7.07
CA SER A 270 15.60 -7.53 -6.72
C SER A 270 16.61 -7.06 -7.77
N LYS A 271 16.25 -7.05 -9.06
CA LYS A 271 17.07 -6.47 -10.13
C LYS A 271 17.29 -4.97 -9.93
N VAL A 272 16.22 -4.21 -9.70
CA VAL A 272 16.32 -2.75 -9.47
C VAL A 272 17.09 -2.42 -8.21
N ALA A 273 16.84 -3.16 -7.11
CA ALA A 273 17.56 -3.03 -5.85
C ALA A 273 19.06 -3.25 -6.05
N LYS A 274 19.45 -4.28 -6.81
CA LYS A 274 20.85 -4.55 -7.12
C LYS A 274 21.53 -3.40 -7.88
N GLU A 275 20.81 -2.68 -8.74
CA GLU A 275 21.38 -1.54 -9.48
C GLU A 275 21.58 -0.27 -8.61
N ILE A 276 20.77 -0.11 -7.56
CA ILE A 276 20.66 1.13 -6.78
C ILE A 276 21.30 1.02 -5.40
N LEU A 277 21.06 -0.09 -4.69
CA LEU A 277 21.53 -0.30 -3.31
C LEU A 277 23.00 -0.75 -3.26
N SER A 278 23.54 -1.33 -4.34
CA SER A 278 24.94 -1.78 -4.41
C SER A 278 25.95 -0.66 -4.74
N LYS A 279 25.46 0.56 -4.99
CA LYS A 279 26.25 1.76 -5.27
C LYS A 279 26.34 2.66 -4.05
#